data_AF-A0A7C6JAR6-F1
#
_entry.id   AF-A0A7C6JAR6-F1
#
_cell.length_a   1.000
_cell.length_b   1.000
_cell.length_c   1.000
_cell.angle_alpha   90.00
_cell.angle_beta   90.00
_cell.angle_gamma   90.00
#
_symmetry.space_group_name_H-M   'P 1'
#
loop_
_entity.id
_entity.type
_entity.pdbx_description
1 polymer ?
#
loop_
_entity_poly.entity_id
_entity_poly.type
_entity_poly.pdbx_seq_one_letter_code
_entity_poly.pdbx_strand_id
1 'polypeptide(L)'
;MNQVKNYKSDYRVNVINNSTIISIEITCCGKHIGEMRFKDGETKKCPLCGTIHLIRIQHNHFHIRSLKAGANEVETPYELRKEKAL
;
A
#
# COMPACT_ATOMS: atom_id res chain seq x y z
N MET A 1 27.42 0.55 -11.39
CA MET A 1 26.11 1.08 -11.85
C MET A 1 25.03 0.07 -11.49
N ASN A 2 24.29 0.30 -10.41
CA ASN A 2 23.19 -0.60 -10.03
C ASN A 2 22.00 -0.31 -10.94
N GLN A 3 21.76 -1.17 -11.92
CA GLN A 3 20.51 -1.16 -12.66
C GLN A 3 19.37 -1.36 -11.65
N VAL A 4 18.55 -0.33 -11.47
CA VAL A 4 17.26 -0.43 -10.78
C VAL A 4 16.40 -1.34 -11.64
N LYS A 5 16.48 -2.64 -11.38
CA LYS A 5 15.61 -3.63 -12.01
C LYS A 5 14.19 -3.27 -11.57
N ASN A 6 13.40 -2.74 -12.50
CA ASN A 6 11.96 -2.54 -12.37
C ASN A 6 11.29 -3.91 -12.25
N TYR A 7 11.50 -4.57 -11.11
CA TYR A 7 10.73 -5.74 -10.72
C TYR A 7 9.32 -5.23 -10.45
N LYS A 8 8.48 -5.25 -11.49
CA LYS A 8 7.05 -4.96 -11.36
C LYS A 8 6.44 -6.13 -10.58
N SER A 9 6.40 -5.98 -9.27
CA SER A 9 5.55 -6.80 -8.43
C SER A 9 4.13 -6.26 -8.54
N ASP A 10 3.19 -7.18 -8.71
CA ASP A 10 1.76 -6.89 -8.76
C ASP A 10 1.05 -7.75 -7.72
N TYR A 11 0.01 -7.19 -7.11
CA TYR A 11 -0.73 -7.81 -6.02
C TYR A 11 -2.22 -7.74 -6.33
N ARG A 12 -2.87 -8.90 -6.40
CA ARG A 12 -4.33 -8.97 -6.53
C ARG A 12 -4.93 -9.40 -5.20
N VAL A 13 -5.84 -8.58 -4.68
CA VAL A 13 -6.55 -8.86 -3.44
C VAL A 13 -7.82 -9.64 -3.76
N ASN A 14 -7.97 -10.82 -3.17
CA ASN A 14 -9.18 -11.61 -3.27
C ASN A 14 -10.07 -11.29 -2.07
N VAL A 15 -11.34 -11.02 -2.35
CA VAL A 15 -12.37 -10.73 -1.34
C VAL A 15 -13.51 -11.73 -1.49
N ILE A 16 -14.06 -12.16 -0.36
CA ILE A 16 -15.34 -12.86 -0.31
C ILE A 16 -16.42 -11.88 0.17
N ASN A 17 -17.69 -12.25 -0.06
CA ASN A 17 -18.90 -11.52 0.32
C ASN A 17 -18.73 -10.56 1.51
N ASN A 18 -19.35 -9.38 1.43
CA ASN A 18 -19.21 -8.28 2.40
C ASN A 18 -17.77 -7.71 2.49
N SER A 19 -17.01 -7.73 1.40
CA SER A 19 -15.67 -7.11 1.30
C SER A 19 -14.63 -7.69 2.28
N THR A 20 -14.82 -8.93 2.73
CA THR A 20 -13.85 -9.59 3.61
C THR A 20 -12.67 -10.09 2.78
N ILE A 21 -11.47 -9.55 3.02
CA ILE A 21 -10.26 -10.00 2.33
C ILE A 21 -9.91 -11.42 2.78
N ILE A 22 -9.71 -12.32 1.84
CA ILE A 22 -9.34 -13.72 2.09
C ILE A 22 -7.85 -13.98 1.82
N SER A 23 -7.31 -13.35 0.77
CA SER A 23 -5.94 -13.61 0.33
C SER A 23 -5.42 -12.57 -0.64
N ILE A 24 -4.11 -12.60 -0.86
CA ILE A 24 -3.41 -11.80 -1.85
C ILE A 24 -2.60 -12.71 -2.76
N GLU A 25 -2.89 -12.66 -4.06
CA GLU A 25 -2.07 -13.27 -5.10
C GLU A 25 -0.90 -12.36 -5.46
N ILE A 26 0.26 -12.97 -5.71
CA ILE A 26 1.49 -12.24 -6.00
C ILE A 26 1.99 -12.61 -7.39
N THR A 27 2.21 -11.59 -8.21
CA THR A 27 3.03 -11.68 -9.42
C THR A 27 4.36 -10.99 -9.15
N CYS A 28 5.47 -11.68 -9.37
CA CYS A 28 6.81 -11.12 -9.21
C CYS A 28 7.71 -11.62 -10.33
N CYS A 29 8.59 -10.75 -10.84
CA CYS A 29 9.43 -11.03 -12.02
C CYS A 29 8.61 -11.45 -13.27
N GLY A 30 7.41 -10.90 -13.43
CA GLY A 30 6.52 -11.22 -14.55
C GLY A 30 5.86 -12.60 -14.49
N LYS A 31 5.95 -13.31 -13.35
CA LYS A 31 5.28 -14.60 -13.15
C LYS A 31 4.44 -14.59 -11.88
N HIS A 32 3.28 -15.25 -11.92
CA HIS A 32 2.51 -15.54 -10.72
C HIS A 32 3.31 -16.51 -9.85
N ILE A 33 3.63 -16.10 -8.63
CA ILE A 33 4.42 -16.91 -7.68
C ILE A 33 3.54 -17.57 -6.63
N GLY A 34 2.24 -17.29 -6.63
CA GLY A 34 1.23 -17.90 -5.77
C GLY A 34 0.57 -16.91 -4.83
N GLU A 35 -0.16 -17.47 -3.88
CA GLU A 35 -1.06 -16.74 -2.97
C GLU A 35 -0.50 -16.69 -1.54
N MET A 36 -0.85 -15.64 -0.80
CA MET A 36 -0.67 -15.46 0.64
C MET A 36 -2.04 -15.30 1.29
N ARG A 37 -2.31 -15.99 2.41
CA ARG A 37 -3.54 -15.78 3.17
C ARG A 37 -3.56 -14.39 3.78
N PHE A 38 -4.72 -13.76 3.90
CA PHE A 38 -4.85 -12.47 4.58
C PHE A 38 -4.65 -12.66 6.10
N LYS A 39 -3.39 -12.68 6.51
CA LYS A 39 -2.93 -12.88 7.87
C LYS A 39 -1.67 -12.05 8.08
N ASP A 40 -1.62 -11.33 9.21
CA ASP A 40 -0.45 -10.53 9.54
C ASP A 40 0.80 -11.42 9.68
N GLY A 41 1.91 -10.97 9.11
CA GLY A 41 3.18 -11.72 9.12
C GLY A 41 3.30 -12.80 8.06
N GLU A 42 2.28 -13.03 7.22
CA GLU A 42 2.37 -14.00 6.13
C GLU A 42 3.45 -13.56 5.12
N THR A 43 4.29 -14.50 4.68
CA THR A 43 5.38 -14.21 3.75
C THR A 43 5.42 -15.15 2.56
N LYS A 44 5.97 -14.66 1.46
CA LYS A 44 6.27 -15.46 0.28
C LYS A 44 7.55 -14.99 -0.38
N LYS A 45 8.49 -15.91 -0.60
CA LYS A 45 9.74 -15.61 -1.30
C LYS A 45 9.57 -15.84 -2.79
N CYS A 46 9.94 -14.86 -3.61
CA CYS A 46 10.03 -15.06 -5.05
C CYS A 46 11.20 -16.01 -5.36
N PRO A 47 10.97 -17.13 -6.07
CA PRO A 47 12.03 -18.07 -6.41
C PRO A 47 13.01 -17.52 -7.46
N LEU A 48 12.65 -16.43 -8.16
CA LEU A 48 13.46 -15.86 -9.25
C LEU A 48 14.43 -14.77 -8.77
N CYS A 49 13.93 -13.77 -8.02
CA CYS A 49 14.77 -12.67 -7.54
C CYS A 49 15.12 -12.77 -6.05
N GLY A 50 14.51 -13.70 -5.31
CA GLY A 50 14.73 -13.86 -3.87
C GLY A 50 14.01 -12.84 -3.00
N THR A 51 13.28 -11.88 -3.57
CA THR A 51 12.47 -10.90 -2.80
C THR A 51 11.48 -11.60 -1.89
N ILE A 52 11.40 -11.15 -0.64
CA ILE A 52 10.42 -11.62 0.34
C ILE A 52 9.25 -10.62 0.34
N HIS A 53 8.08 -11.10 -0.06
CA HIS A 53 6.82 -10.40 0.05
C HIS A 53 6.24 -10.68 1.44
N LEU A 54 5.79 -9.65 2.15
CA LEU A 54 5.29 -9.72 3.53
C LEU A 54 3.94 -9.00 3.61
N ILE A 55 2.94 -9.65 4.23
CA ILE A 55 1.70 -8.99 4.63
C ILE A 55 1.90 -8.33 6.00
N ARG A 56 1.64 -7.02 6.05
CA ARG A 56 1.48 -6.28 7.31
C ARG A 56 0.07 -5.70 7.37
N ILE A 57 -0.71 -6.15 8.34
CA ILE A 57 -2.06 -5.67 8.59
C ILE A 57 -1.99 -4.61 9.68
N GLN A 58 -2.21 -3.35 9.31
CA GLN A 58 -2.24 -2.24 10.25
C GLN A 58 -3.65 -1.67 10.32
N HIS A 59 -4.38 -2.06 11.36
CA HIS A 59 -5.66 -1.45 11.70
C HIS A 59 -5.42 -0.02 12.17
N ASN A 60 -6.22 0.94 11.70
CA ASN A 60 -6.15 2.35 12.13
C ASN A 60 -4.79 3.03 11.87
N HIS A 61 -4.15 2.76 10.74
CA HIS A 61 -2.88 3.40 10.39
C HIS A 61 -3.08 4.83 9.89
N PHE A 62 -2.71 5.82 10.71
CA PHE A 62 -2.68 7.23 10.32
C PHE A 62 -1.24 7.77 10.32
N HIS A 63 -0.93 8.56 9.30
CA HIS A 63 0.32 9.33 9.25
C HIS A 63 0.04 10.77 9.69
N ILE A 64 0.55 11.16 10.86
CA ILE A 64 0.54 12.56 11.29
C ILE A 64 1.89 13.17 10.89
N ARG A 65 1.84 14.29 10.16
CA ARG A 65 3.03 15.09 9.83
C ARG A 65 2.80 16.51 10.32
N SER A 66 3.81 17.08 10.97
CA SER A 66 3.87 18.51 11.22
C SER A 66 4.33 19.21 9.94
N LEU A 67 3.51 20.09 9.41
CA LEU A 67 3.96 21.05 8.41
C LEU A 67 4.57 22.20 9.21
N LYS A 68 5.91 22.38 9.12
CA LYS A 68 6.48 23.67 9.50
C LYS A 68 5.87 24.69 8.56
N ALA A 69 5.17 25.69 9.09
CA ALA A 69 4.83 26.87 8.32
C ALA A 69 6.17 27.44 7.80
N GLY A 70 6.42 27.29 6.50
CA GLY A 70 7.34 28.20 5.83
C GLY A 70 6.79 29.58 6.09
N ALA A 71 7.63 30.50 6.57
CA ALA A 71 7.23 31.88 6.72
C ALA A 71 6.65 32.35 5.38
N ASN A 72 5.32 32.54 5.33
CA ASN A 72 4.50 33.13 4.26
C ASN A 72 3.57 32.23 3.42
N GLU A 73 3.12 31.05 3.86
CA GLU A 73 1.89 30.47 3.26
C GLU A 73 0.99 29.85 4.34
N VAL A 74 -0.09 30.55 4.68
CA VAL A 74 -1.26 29.99 5.36
C VAL A 74 -2.36 29.89 4.33
N GLU A 75 -2.50 28.72 3.71
CA GLU A 75 -3.80 28.28 3.21
C GLU A 75 -3.95 26.80 3.54
N THR A 76 -4.67 26.53 4.63
CA THR A 76 -5.05 25.16 4.98
C THR A 76 -6.17 24.69 4.05
N PRO A 77 -6.22 23.40 3.65
CA PRO A 77 -7.28 22.89 2.78
C PRO A 77 -8.71 22.89 3.37
N TYR A 78 -8.89 23.32 4.62
CA TYR A 78 -10.14 23.22 5.36
C TYR A 78 -11.02 24.48 5.32
N GLU A 79 -10.50 25.63 4.88
CA GLU A 79 -11.30 26.88 4.81
C GLU A 79 -12.17 26.96 3.55
N LEU A 80 -11.79 26.27 2.46
CA LEU A 80 -12.54 26.24 1.19
C LEU A 80 -13.93 25.59 1.26
N ARG A 81 -14.30 24.92 2.36
CA ARG A 81 -15.61 24.26 2.51
C ARG A 81 -16.67 25.08 3.24
N LYS A 82 -16.34 26.27 3.77
CA LYS A 82 -17.33 27.12 4.47
C LYS A 82 -18.05 28.13 3.58
N GLU A 83 -17.58 28.38 2.36
CA GLU A 83 -18.16 29.44 1.51
C GLU A 83 -19.21 28.98 0.47
N LYS A 84 -19.68 27.73 0.50
CA LYS A 84 -20.74 27.25 -0.43
C LYS A 84 -21.98 26.69 0.26
N ALA A 85 -22.23 27.07 1.50
CA ALA A 85 -23.49 26.81 2.18
C ALA A 85 -24.06 28.14 2.70
N LEU A 86 -24.55 28.97 1.78
CA LEU A 86 -25.53 30.01 2.05
C LEU A 86 -26.74 29.74 1.15
#